data_AF-A0AAN8ER29-F1
#
_entry.id   AF-A0AAN8ER29-F1
#
_cell.length_a   1.000
_cell.length_b   1.000
_cell.length_c   1.000
_cell.angle_alpha   90.00
_cell.angle_beta   90.00
_cell.angle_gamma   90.00
#
_symmetry.space_group_name_H-M   'P 1'
#
loop_
_entity.id
_entity.type
_entity.pdbx_description
1 polymer ?
#
loop_
_entity_poly.entity_id
_entity_poly.type
_entity_poly.pdbx_seq_one_letter_code
_entity_poly.pdbx_strand_id
1 'polypeptide(L)'
;MMHNSWNGVAWEDNWGALNDQTFRGPFAVDAWSAQRLDVFGIGAYDGSMYHQSWDGSVWQSSWENHGGIFTSNLAVTSWSADRLDIFGIGQDAAMYHLAYDPSFGWQSEYDSLGGILTSDPAVASWSSDRLDVFGTGGDFGMYHKAWDGSSWSTDWEQLGGVFTSPPAVVSWGPGRLDIFGLGTDFKVYHLAFEGSWQTSWDPLGDETFQTPPVAVSRQSNRLDVFAVAAPGGEVLHNSWDGTSWSGFESRGLPTAQAAPAPVPDDDPPASSPPSTPPSMPSSTSDDGVSTTSANSPTTVTTRDATTVTSGSTTVATVTASSTASCRTASTAIRRCAFMAICSMLGGILWSPY
;
A
#
# COMPACT_ATOMS: atom_id res chain seq x y z
N MET A 1 10.41 -2.90 -7.78
CA MET A 1 8.93 -2.72 -7.83
C MET A 1 8.60 -1.72 -8.94
N MET A 2 7.45 -1.84 -9.62
CA MET A 2 7.05 -0.92 -10.71
C MET A 2 5.72 -0.22 -10.37
N HIS A 3 5.60 1.06 -10.74
CA HIS A 3 4.39 1.86 -10.59
C HIS A 3 3.97 2.49 -11.92
N ASN A 4 2.67 2.78 -12.07
CA ASN A 4 2.13 3.58 -13.17
C ASN A 4 1.06 4.53 -12.60
N SER A 5 0.91 5.71 -13.19
CA SER A 5 -0.05 6.71 -12.75
C SER A 5 -1.04 7.09 -13.85
N TRP A 6 -2.29 7.32 -13.45
CA TRP A 6 -3.37 7.80 -14.30
C TRP A 6 -3.48 9.32 -14.19
N ASN A 7 -3.46 10.04 -15.31
CA ASN A 7 -3.53 11.50 -15.30
C ASN A 7 -4.97 12.09 -15.33
N GLY A 8 -5.99 11.23 -15.31
CA GLY A 8 -7.39 11.62 -15.49
C GLY A 8 -7.96 11.18 -16.84
N VAL A 9 -7.11 10.92 -17.84
CA VAL A 9 -7.50 10.60 -19.23
C VAL A 9 -6.80 9.34 -19.76
N ALA A 10 -5.55 9.12 -19.38
CA ALA A 10 -4.76 7.95 -19.77
C ALA A 10 -3.81 7.54 -18.64
N TRP A 11 -3.38 6.28 -18.67
CA TRP A 11 -2.22 5.81 -17.91
C TRP A 11 -0.96 6.36 -18.55
N GLU A 12 0.10 6.52 -17.79
CA GLU A 12 1.41 6.78 -18.38
C GLU A 12 1.84 5.56 -19.21
N ASP A 13 2.49 5.84 -20.33
CA ASP A 13 2.87 4.78 -21.29
C ASP A 13 3.91 3.82 -20.71
N ASN A 14 4.71 4.30 -19.75
CA ASN A 14 5.79 3.55 -19.14
C ASN A 14 5.56 3.34 -17.65
N TRP A 15 5.93 2.15 -17.19
CA TRP A 15 6.03 1.85 -15.77
C TRP A 15 7.32 2.43 -15.20
N GLY A 16 7.23 3.20 -14.12
CA GLY A 16 8.37 3.71 -13.36
C GLY A 16 8.87 2.70 -12.34
N ALA A 17 10.19 2.54 -12.21
CA ALA A 17 10.79 1.67 -11.20
C ALA A 17 10.96 2.40 -9.87
N LEU A 18 10.52 1.79 -8.76
CA LEU A 18 10.88 2.22 -7.41
C LEU A 18 12.12 1.47 -6.93
N ASN A 19 13.26 1.72 -7.59
CA ASN A 19 14.60 1.20 -7.29
C ASN A 19 14.75 -0.36 -7.19
N ASP A 20 15.94 -0.82 -6.79
CA ASP A 20 16.41 -2.22 -6.88
C ASP A 20 16.18 -3.07 -5.61
N GLN A 21 15.03 -2.95 -4.94
CA GLN A 21 14.64 -3.87 -3.85
C GLN A 21 13.77 -5.03 -4.37
N THR A 22 14.09 -6.26 -3.92
CA THR A 22 13.33 -7.48 -4.24
C THR A 22 12.33 -7.81 -3.14
N PHE A 23 11.08 -8.00 -3.53
CA PHE A 23 9.95 -8.22 -2.63
C PHE A 23 9.30 -9.59 -2.85
N ARG A 24 8.61 -10.08 -1.82
CA ARG A 24 7.67 -11.20 -1.93
C ARG A 24 6.26 -10.74 -1.59
N GLY A 25 5.27 -11.42 -2.17
CA GLY A 25 3.86 -11.16 -1.90
C GLY A 25 3.34 -9.83 -2.46
N PRO A 26 2.04 -9.56 -2.27
CA PRO A 26 1.45 -8.25 -2.52
C PRO A 26 2.04 -7.16 -1.63
N PHE A 27 1.90 -5.91 -2.09
CA PHE A 27 2.21 -4.71 -1.32
C PHE A 27 0.96 -4.23 -0.59
N ALA A 28 1.16 -3.67 0.60
CA ALA A 28 0.14 -2.93 1.32
C ALA A 28 0.32 -1.44 0.99
N VAL A 29 -0.78 -0.72 0.78
CA VAL A 29 -0.74 0.67 0.33
C VAL A 29 -1.82 1.45 1.05
N ASP A 30 -1.48 2.65 1.53
CA ASP A 30 -2.46 3.59 2.07
C ASP A 30 -2.12 5.05 1.73
N ALA A 31 -3.12 5.92 1.85
CA ALA A 31 -2.99 7.35 1.63
C ALA A 31 -3.78 8.12 2.68
N TRP A 32 -3.08 8.76 3.62
CA TRP A 32 -3.70 9.62 4.62
C TRP A 32 -3.99 11.05 4.12
N SER A 33 -3.51 11.43 2.93
CA SER A 33 -3.87 12.69 2.26
C SER A 33 -3.82 12.58 0.73
N ALA A 34 -4.42 13.56 0.04
CA ALA A 34 -4.49 13.58 -1.42
C ALA A 34 -3.12 13.68 -2.13
N GLN A 35 -2.08 14.13 -1.42
CA GLN A 35 -0.72 14.26 -1.94
C GLN A 35 0.23 13.28 -1.26
N ARG A 36 -0.30 12.23 -0.62
CA ARG A 36 0.50 11.20 -0.01
C ARG A 36 0.09 9.83 -0.52
N LEU A 37 1.07 9.00 -0.81
CA LEU A 37 0.87 7.57 -0.97
C LEU A 37 2.02 6.85 -0.27
N ASP A 38 1.70 5.90 0.59
CA ASP A 38 2.67 5.10 1.34
C ASP A 38 2.54 3.65 0.89
N VAL A 39 3.66 3.03 0.53
CA VAL A 39 3.74 1.66 0.03
C VAL A 39 4.64 0.83 0.93
N PHE A 40 4.15 -0.34 1.31
CA PHE A 40 4.82 -1.29 2.17
C PHE A 40 4.97 -2.63 1.48
N GLY A 41 6.16 -3.21 1.56
CA GLY A 41 6.47 -4.53 0.99
C GLY A 41 7.35 -5.36 1.90
N ILE A 42 7.25 -6.68 1.77
CA ILE A 42 8.10 -7.62 2.50
C ILE A 42 9.32 -7.99 1.67
N GLY A 43 10.51 -7.72 2.20
CA GLY A 43 11.77 -8.10 1.56
C GLY A 43 11.81 -9.61 1.30
N ALA A 44 12.15 -9.99 0.06
CA ALA A 44 12.08 -11.39 -0.36
C ALA A 44 13.03 -12.29 0.46
N TYR A 45 14.17 -11.75 0.89
CA TYR A 45 15.27 -12.52 1.47
C TYR A 45 15.39 -12.41 3.00
N ASP A 46 14.99 -11.28 3.58
CA ASP A 46 15.07 -11.04 5.04
C ASP A 46 13.70 -11.11 5.73
N GLY A 47 12.61 -10.98 4.98
CA GLY A 47 11.26 -10.92 5.53
C GLY A 47 10.95 -9.62 6.28
N SER A 48 11.80 -8.61 6.16
CA SER A 48 11.59 -7.32 6.82
C SER A 48 10.57 -6.47 6.06
N MET A 49 9.88 -5.60 6.79
CA MET A 49 9.02 -4.58 6.20
C MET A 49 9.89 -3.46 5.64
N TYR A 50 9.64 -3.11 4.38
CA TYR A 50 10.17 -1.90 3.77
C TYR A 50 9.05 -0.94 3.43
N HIS A 51 9.35 0.34 3.51
CA HIS A 51 8.44 1.45 3.26
C HIS A 51 9.03 2.41 2.22
N GLN A 52 8.18 2.93 1.35
CA GLN A 52 8.51 4.06 0.48
C GLN A 52 7.25 4.91 0.24
N SER A 53 7.44 6.22 0.10
CA SER A 53 6.32 7.15 -0.07
C SER A 53 6.47 8.13 -1.22
N TRP A 54 5.32 8.60 -1.69
CA TRP A 54 5.13 9.70 -2.64
C TRP A 54 4.63 10.94 -1.91
N ASP A 55 5.23 12.10 -2.16
CA ASP A 55 4.91 13.36 -1.47
C ASP A 55 3.99 14.32 -2.29
N GLY A 56 3.44 13.84 -3.39
CA GLY A 56 2.63 14.64 -4.31
C GLY A 56 3.41 15.06 -5.55
N SER A 57 4.73 15.02 -5.50
CA SER A 57 5.61 15.46 -6.58
C SER A 57 6.70 14.45 -6.95
N VAL A 58 7.28 13.77 -5.97
CA VAL A 58 8.35 12.79 -6.16
C VAL A 58 8.20 11.61 -5.21
N TRP A 59 8.70 10.46 -5.64
CA TRP A 59 8.90 9.32 -4.75
C TRP A 59 10.17 9.56 -3.94
N GLN A 60 10.17 9.10 -2.69
CA GLN A 60 11.40 8.92 -1.92
C GLN A 60 12.44 8.15 -2.74
N SER A 61 13.73 8.48 -2.61
CA SER A 61 14.78 7.92 -3.47
C SER A 61 15.19 6.50 -3.14
N SER A 62 14.84 5.99 -1.95
CA SER A 62 15.20 4.65 -1.47
C SER A 62 14.13 4.09 -0.54
N TRP A 63 14.04 2.77 -0.48
CA TRP A 63 13.22 2.10 0.55
C TRP A 63 13.83 2.25 1.94
N GLU A 64 12.99 2.54 2.92
CA GLU A 64 13.30 2.52 4.34
C GLU A 64 13.06 1.10 4.87
N ASN A 65 14.07 0.48 5.50
CA ASN A 65 13.91 -0.84 6.14
C ASN A 65 13.46 -0.63 7.60
N HIS A 66 12.26 -1.12 7.93
CA HIS A 66 11.67 -1.05 9.27
C HIS A 66 11.84 -2.35 10.07
N GLY A 67 12.68 -3.27 9.61
CA GLY A 67 12.98 -4.53 10.28
C GLY A 67 11.78 -5.47 10.36
N GLY A 68 11.75 -6.28 11.43
CA GLY A 68 10.79 -7.38 11.57
C GLY A 68 11.15 -8.58 10.68
N ILE A 69 10.46 -9.69 10.92
CA ILE A 69 10.49 -10.89 10.08
C ILE A 69 9.06 -11.41 9.98
N PHE A 70 8.36 -11.03 8.91
CA PHE A 70 6.94 -11.31 8.71
C PHE A 70 6.71 -12.55 7.86
N THR A 71 5.76 -13.38 8.27
CA THR A 71 5.34 -14.61 7.55
C THR A 71 4.09 -14.39 6.70
N SER A 72 3.30 -13.37 7.00
CA SER A 72 2.15 -12.93 6.21
C SER A 72 2.49 -11.77 5.26
N ASN A 73 1.54 -11.40 4.42
CA ASN A 73 1.49 -10.07 3.83
C ASN A 73 1.15 -9.01 4.90
N LEU A 74 1.33 -7.74 4.55
CA LEU A 74 1.03 -6.62 5.43
C LEU A 74 -0.38 -6.09 5.18
N ALA A 75 -0.98 -5.53 6.23
CA ALA A 75 -2.17 -4.68 6.13
C ALA A 75 -1.84 -3.29 6.70
N VAL A 76 -2.37 -2.24 6.09
CA VAL A 76 -2.16 -0.85 6.52
C VAL A 76 -3.47 -0.09 6.49
N THR A 77 -3.65 0.83 7.43
CA THR A 77 -4.72 1.82 7.40
C THR A 77 -4.27 3.14 8.04
N SER A 78 -5.11 4.17 7.90
CA SER A 78 -4.97 5.48 8.50
C SER A 78 -6.34 5.92 9.00
N TRP A 79 -6.39 6.37 10.26
CA TRP A 79 -7.62 6.89 10.88
C TRP A 79 -7.66 8.42 10.93
N SER A 80 -6.57 9.09 10.55
CA SER A 80 -6.46 10.54 10.40
C SER A 80 -5.32 10.92 9.44
N ALA A 81 -5.24 12.21 9.11
CA ALA A 81 -4.10 12.75 8.38
C ALA A 81 -2.80 12.54 9.17
N ASP A 82 -1.73 12.26 8.44
CA ASP A 82 -0.38 12.01 8.96
C ASP A 82 -0.25 10.78 9.87
N ARG A 83 -1.25 9.89 9.89
CA ARG A 83 -1.21 8.63 10.64
C ARG A 83 -1.10 7.44 9.70
N LEU A 84 -0.26 6.47 10.07
CA LEU A 84 -0.26 5.13 9.47
C LEU A 84 -0.18 4.08 10.57
N ASP A 85 -0.91 2.98 10.39
CA ASP A 85 -0.93 1.81 11.26
C ASP A 85 -0.75 0.55 10.40
N ILE A 86 0.37 -0.16 10.59
CA ILE A 86 0.77 -1.31 9.78
C ILE A 86 0.76 -2.57 10.64
N PHE A 87 0.26 -3.65 10.08
CA PHE A 87 0.10 -4.95 10.73
C PHE A 87 0.68 -6.07 9.90
N GLY A 88 1.27 -7.06 10.57
CA GLY A 88 1.78 -8.28 9.95
C GLY A 88 1.91 -9.41 10.97
N ILE A 89 1.93 -10.66 10.50
CA ILE A 89 2.12 -11.85 11.33
C ILE A 89 3.60 -12.21 11.40
N GLY A 90 4.14 -12.37 12.61
CA GLY A 90 5.53 -12.76 12.86
C GLY A 90 5.80 -14.25 12.70
N GLN A 91 7.01 -14.68 13.04
CA GLN A 91 7.43 -16.10 12.99
C GLN A 91 6.78 -16.96 14.08
N ASP A 92 6.32 -16.33 15.15
CA ASP A 92 5.62 -16.95 16.28
C ASP A 92 4.10 -16.99 16.08
N ALA A 93 3.61 -16.66 14.88
CA ALA A 93 2.20 -16.53 14.53
C ALA A 93 1.44 -15.42 15.28
N ALA A 94 2.14 -14.55 16.02
CA ALA A 94 1.52 -13.38 16.64
C ALA A 94 1.37 -12.24 15.61
N MET A 95 0.34 -11.41 15.77
CA MET A 95 0.25 -10.16 15.04
C MET A 95 1.13 -9.10 15.69
N TYR A 96 1.85 -8.36 14.86
CA TYR A 96 2.63 -7.19 15.25
C TYR A 96 2.09 -5.93 14.59
N HIS A 97 2.24 -4.82 15.30
CA HIS A 97 1.80 -3.49 14.89
C HIS A 97 2.99 -2.52 14.90
N LEU A 98 3.06 -1.66 13.87
CA LEU A 98 3.96 -0.50 13.81
C LEU A 98 3.19 0.71 13.32
N ALA A 99 3.43 1.86 13.93
CA ALA A 99 2.80 3.10 13.56
C ALA A 99 3.76 4.23 13.20
N TYR A 100 3.25 5.16 12.38
CA TYR A 100 3.82 6.50 12.18
C TYR A 100 2.86 7.56 12.72
N ASP A 101 3.39 8.55 13.42
CA ASP A 101 2.66 9.75 13.87
C ASP A 101 3.60 10.96 13.91
N PRO A 102 3.17 12.20 13.59
CA PRO A 102 4.05 13.36 13.63
C PRO A 102 4.65 13.66 15.00
N SER A 103 3.99 13.24 16.09
CA SER A 103 4.44 13.50 17.45
C SER A 103 5.67 12.67 17.84
N PHE A 104 5.89 11.51 17.21
CA PHE A 104 7.03 10.62 17.52
C PHE A 104 7.75 10.03 16.30
N GLY A 105 7.29 10.32 15.08
CA GLY A 105 7.75 9.69 13.85
C GLY A 105 7.31 8.23 13.76
N TRP A 106 8.18 7.38 13.23
CA TRP A 106 8.00 5.94 13.29
C TRP A 106 8.23 5.44 14.72
N GLN A 107 7.36 4.55 15.20
CA GLN A 107 7.62 3.80 16.42
C GLN A 107 9.00 3.11 16.35
N SER A 108 9.72 3.08 17.46
CA SER A 108 11.07 2.49 17.52
C SER A 108 11.06 0.97 17.64
N GLU A 109 9.95 0.39 18.10
CA GLU A 109 9.75 -1.05 18.28
C GLU A 109 8.33 -1.44 17.86
N TYR A 110 8.15 -2.70 17.47
CA TYR A 110 6.83 -3.25 17.16
C TYR A 110 6.05 -3.57 18.43
N ASP A 111 4.77 -3.23 18.46
CA ASP A 111 3.85 -3.72 19.47
C ASP A 111 3.47 -5.17 19.11
N SER A 112 3.69 -6.12 20.02
CA SER A 112 3.11 -7.47 19.87
C SER A 112 1.67 -7.46 20.34
N LEU A 113 0.74 -7.83 19.46
CA LEU A 113 -0.67 -7.99 19.78
C LEU A 113 -1.02 -9.43 20.19
N GLY A 114 -0.02 -10.31 20.23
CA GLY A 114 -0.18 -11.74 20.52
C GLY A 114 -1.05 -12.46 19.49
N GLY A 115 -1.74 -13.52 19.93
CA GLY A 115 -2.54 -14.39 19.07
C GLY A 115 -1.73 -15.53 18.45
N ILE A 116 -2.42 -16.43 17.75
CA ILE A 116 -1.85 -17.50 16.92
C ILE A 116 -2.67 -17.51 15.63
N LEU A 117 -2.25 -16.68 14.68
CA LEU A 117 -2.98 -16.40 13.44
C LEU A 117 -2.30 -17.04 12.25
N THR A 118 -3.11 -17.46 11.28
CA THR A 118 -2.69 -18.26 10.11
C THR A 118 -3.01 -17.59 8.78
N SER A 119 -3.79 -16.49 8.77
CA SER A 119 -4.04 -15.68 7.58
C SER A 119 -3.20 -14.42 7.54
N ASP A 120 -3.21 -13.77 6.39
CA ASP A 120 -2.91 -12.34 6.31
C ASP A 120 -3.85 -11.55 7.24
N PRO A 121 -3.35 -10.47 7.88
CA PRO A 121 -4.18 -9.58 8.68
C PRO A 121 -5.12 -8.77 7.79
N ALA A 122 -6.25 -8.33 8.35
CA ALA A 122 -7.05 -7.27 7.79
C ALA A 122 -7.32 -6.20 8.85
N VAL A 123 -7.38 -4.94 8.43
CA VAL A 123 -7.59 -3.82 9.35
C VAL A 123 -8.56 -2.82 8.74
N ALA A 124 -9.40 -2.24 9.59
CA ALA A 124 -10.18 -1.06 9.26
C ALA A 124 -10.21 -0.07 10.42
N SER A 125 -10.47 1.18 10.08
CA SER A 125 -10.85 2.23 11.02
C SER A 125 -12.24 2.76 10.67
N TRP A 126 -13.09 2.95 11.67
CA TRP A 126 -14.40 3.59 11.51
C TRP A 126 -14.49 4.96 12.20
N SER A 127 -13.47 5.34 12.98
CA SER A 127 -13.33 6.69 13.56
C SER A 127 -11.88 7.00 13.87
N SER A 128 -11.57 8.29 14.08
CA SER A 128 -10.28 8.68 14.64
C SER A 128 -10.00 7.95 15.95
N ASP A 129 -8.73 7.62 16.18
CA ASP A 129 -8.25 6.86 17.33
C ASP A 129 -8.87 5.46 17.49
N ARG A 130 -9.41 4.89 16.40
CA ARG A 130 -9.99 3.55 16.40
C ARG A 130 -9.42 2.69 15.28
N LEU A 131 -8.96 1.51 15.67
CA LEU A 131 -8.51 0.45 14.77
C LEU A 131 -9.15 -0.87 15.19
N ASP A 132 -9.57 -1.65 14.21
CA ASP A 132 -10.09 -2.99 14.39
C ASP A 132 -9.32 -3.92 13.44
N VAL A 133 -8.63 -4.92 14.01
CA VAL A 133 -7.80 -5.88 13.29
C VAL A 133 -8.39 -7.27 13.36
N PHE A 134 -8.21 -8.03 12.28
CA PHE A 134 -8.79 -9.34 12.08
C PHE A 134 -7.76 -10.32 11.52
N GLY A 135 -7.95 -11.60 11.84
CA GLY A 135 -7.21 -12.71 11.25
C GLY A 135 -7.88 -14.05 11.57
N THR A 136 -7.51 -15.10 10.85
CA THR A 136 -7.98 -16.46 11.15
C THR A 136 -7.01 -17.18 12.08
N GLY A 137 -7.52 -17.93 13.05
CA GLY A 137 -6.72 -18.75 13.96
C GLY A 137 -6.28 -20.08 13.35
N GLY A 138 -5.52 -20.87 14.12
CA GLY A 138 -5.16 -22.25 13.75
C GLY A 138 -6.34 -23.23 13.69
N ASP A 139 -7.48 -22.85 14.27
CA ASP A 139 -8.76 -23.55 14.20
C ASP A 139 -9.65 -23.08 13.03
N PHE A 140 -9.12 -22.21 12.16
CA PHE A 140 -9.85 -21.54 11.08
C PHE A 140 -10.97 -20.59 11.54
N GLY A 141 -11.08 -20.30 12.84
CA GLY A 141 -12.03 -19.31 13.36
C GLY A 141 -11.60 -17.89 13.06
N MET A 142 -12.56 -16.96 12.90
CA MET A 142 -12.27 -15.54 12.78
C MET A 142 -12.01 -14.92 14.15
N TYR A 143 -10.94 -14.14 14.27
CA TYR A 143 -10.57 -13.42 15.49
C TYR A 143 -10.47 -11.92 15.24
N HIS A 144 -10.76 -11.16 16.29
CA HIS A 144 -10.80 -9.71 16.30
C HIS A 144 -10.05 -9.14 17.51
N LYS A 145 -9.36 -8.01 17.31
CA LYS A 145 -8.78 -7.20 18.38
C LYS A 145 -8.89 -5.73 17.99
N ALA A 146 -9.03 -4.85 18.97
CA ALA A 146 -9.21 -3.44 18.69
C ALA A 146 -8.42 -2.50 19.58
N TRP A 147 -8.05 -1.35 19.03
CA TRP A 147 -7.52 -0.18 19.71
C TRP A 147 -8.67 0.77 20.06
N ASP A 148 -8.71 1.31 21.27
CA ASP A 148 -9.79 2.20 21.72
C ASP A 148 -9.36 3.68 21.87
N GLY A 149 -8.19 4.03 21.36
CA GLY A 149 -7.59 5.36 21.51
C GLY A 149 -6.61 5.46 22.67
N SER A 150 -6.56 4.45 23.55
CA SER A 150 -5.66 4.41 24.70
C SER A 150 -4.92 3.08 24.83
N SER A 151 -5.57 1.97 24.50
CA SER A 151 -5.00 0.64 24.61
C SER A 151 -5.59 -0.33 23.60
N TRP A 152 -4.81 -1.35 23.27
CA TRP A 152 -5.34 -2.55 22.61
C TRP A 152 -6.16 -3.34 23.62
N SER A 153 -7.26 -3.94 23.14
CA SER A 153 -8.04 -4.92 23.90
C SER A 153 -7.10 -6.02 24.43
N THR A 154 -7.27 -6.47 25.66
CA THR A 154 -6.32 -7.41 26.28
C THR A 154 -6.21 -8.72 25.50
N ASP A 155 -7.34 -9.37 25.23
CA ASP A 155 -7.40 -10.66 24.55
C ASP A 155 -7.86 -10.51 23.10
N TRP A 156 -7.71 -11.58 22.32
CA TRP A 156 -8.36 -11.71 21.02
C TRP A 156 -9.80 -12.20 21.21
N GLU A 157 -10.76 -11.49 20.64
CA GLU A 157 -12.16 -11.87 20.62
C GLU A 157 -12.40 -12.90 19.49
N GLN A 158 -12.97 -14.05 19.81
CA GLN A 158 -13.35 -15.05 18.81
C GLN A 158 -14.73 -14.72 18.24
N LEU A 159 -14.82 -14.49 16.94
CA LEU A 159 -16.06 -14.21 16.21
C LEU A 159 -16.71 -15.47 15.61
N GLY A 160 -16.09 -16.63 15.81
CA GLY A 160 -16.58 -17.93 15.32
C GLY A 160 -16.37 -18.13 13.82
N GLY A 161 -17.20 -19.00 13.24
CA GLY A 161 -17.08 -19.43 11.84
C GLY A 161 -15.90 -20.37 11.58
N VAL A 162 -15.76 -20.82 10.33
CA VAL A 162 -14.63 -21.64 9.85
C VAL A 162 -14.28 -21.17 8.45
N PHE A 163 -13.15 -20.48 8.32
CA PHE A 163 -12.77 -19.73 7.12
C PHE A 163 -11.53 -20.29 6.45
N THR A 164 -11.52 -20.28 5.12
CA THR A 164 -10.42 -20.77 4.27
C THR A 164 -9.68 -19.64 3.56
N SER A 165 -10.04 -18.39 3.82
CA SER A 165 -9.40 -17.20 3.29
C SER A 165 -9.02 -16.22 4.40
N PRO A 166 -8.07 -15.31 4.15
CA PRO A 166 -7.94 -14.10 4.95
C PRO A 166 -9.25 -13.30 5.00
N PRO A 167 -9.49 -12.54 6.09
CA PRO A 167 -10.62 -11.62 6.16
C PRO A 167 -10.48 -10.48 5.17
N ALA A 168 -11.61 -9.98 4.70
CA ALA A 168 -11.72 -8.62 4.17
C ALA A 168 -12.61 -7.82 5.12
N VAL A 169 -12.15 -6.64 5.53
CA VAL A 169 -12.91 -5.75 6.41
C VAL A 169 -13.03 -4.35 5.81
N VAL A 170 -14.18 -3.73 6.02
CA VAL A 170 -14.45 -2.37 5.57
C VAL A 170 -15.37 -1.66 6.55
N SER A 171 -15.24 -0.34 6.63
CA SER A 171 -16.22 0.53 7.26
C SER A 171 -16.83 1.48 6.24
N TRP A 172 -18.14 1.71 6.32
CA TRP A 172 -18.80 2.79 5.58
C TRP A 172 -19.15 4.00 6.46
N GLY A 173 -18.90 3.95 7.76
CA GLY A 173 -19.19 5.06 8.67
C GLY A 173 -18.93 4.76 10.14
N PRO A 174 -19.03 5.77 11.00
CA PRO A 174 -18.76 5.64 12.43
C PRO A 174 -19.59 4.54 13.09
N GLY A 175 -18.92 3.72 13.90
CA GLY A 175 -19.53 2.63 14.66
C GLY A 175 -19.91 1.42 13.82
N ARG A 176 -19.46 1.34 12.56
CA ARG A 176 -19.76 0.24 11.64
C ARG A 176 -18.51 -0.48 11.16
N LEU A 177 -18.56 -1.80 11.19
CA LEU A 177 -17.66 -2.68 10.44
C LEU A 177 -18.45 -3.77 9.71
N ASP A 178 -17.94 -4.18 8.57
CA ASP A 178 -18.42 -5.29 7.78
C ASP A 178 -17.24 -6.20 7.40
N ILE A 179 -17.30 -7.47 7.80
CA ILE A 179 -16.25 -8.46 7.59
C ILE A 179 -16.77 -9.53 6.65
N PHE A 180 -15.89 -9.96 5.75
CA PHE A 180 -16.16 -11.01 4.77
C PHE A 180 -15.06 -12.06 4.82
N GLY A 181 -15.42 -13.31 4.53
CA GLY A 181 -14.47 -14.41 4.39
C GLY A 181 -15.08 -15.58 3.62
N LEU A 182 -14.24 -16.44 3.05
CA LEU A 182 -14.69 -17.68 2.42
C LEU A 182 -14.86 -18.78 3.44
N GLY A 183 -16.05 -19.39 3.49
CA GLY A 183 -16.30 -20.59 4.27
C GLY A 183 -15.60 -21.82 3.69
N THR A 184 -15.73 -22.97 4.36
CA THR A 184 -15.22 -24.26 3.88
C THR A 184 -15.99 -24.81 2.67
N ASP A 185 -17.17 -24.27 2.40
CA ASP A 185 -17.99 -24.53 1.21
C ASP A 185 -17.72 -23.55 0.06
N PHE A 186 -16.67 -22.71 0.20
CA PHE A 186 -16.25 -21.70 -0.77
C PHE A 186 -17.25 -20.57 -1.02
N LYS A 187 -18.28 -20.41 -0.17
CA LYS A 187 -19.19 -19.26 -0.22
C LYS A 187 -18.60 -18.07 0.55
N VAL A 188 -18.97 -16.86 0.15
CA VAL A 188 -18.68 -15.65 0.94
C VAL A 188 -19.67 -15.56 2.08
N TYR A 189 -19.16 -15.39 3.30
CA TYR A 189 -19.97 -15.05 4.47
C TYR A 189 -19.69 -13.62 4.90
N HIS A 190 -20.66 -13.02 5.58
CA HIS A 190 -20.67 -11.65 6.07
C HIS A 190 -20.98 -11.63 7.57
N LEU A 191 -20.28 -10.77 8.31
CA LEU A 191 -20.60 -10.42 9.69
C LEU A 191 -20.44 -8.92 9.88
N ALA A 192 -21.38 -8.29 10.56
CA ALA A 192 -21.35 -6.87 10.83
C ALA A 192 -21.27 -6.52 12.33
N PHE A 193 -20.66 -5.37 12.60
CA PHE A 193 -20.68 -4.70 13.90
C PHE A 193 -21.47 -3.39 13.82
N GLU A 194 -22.41 -3.18 14.74
CA GLU A 194 -23.08 -1.89 14.94
C GLU A 194 -23.42 -1.72 16.42
N GLY A 195 -22.44 -1.25 17.19
CA GLY A 195 -22.49 -1.23 18.67
C GLY A 195 -22.34 -2.61 19.31
N SER A 196 -22.72 -3.67 18.61
CA SER A 196 -22.44 -5.07 18.92
C SER A 196 -22.30 -5.89 17.63
N TRP A 197 -21.60 -7.01 17.71
CA TRP A 197 -21.56 -8.00 16.63
C TRP A 197 -22.94 -8.59 16.35
N GLN A 198 -23.22 -8.86 15.07
CA GLN A 198 -24.25 -9.81 14.68
C GLN A 198 -24.02 -11.16 15.37
N THR A 199 -25.10 -11.91 15.58
CA THR A 199 -25.04 -13.17 16.33
C THR A 199 -24.58 -14.37 15.52
N SER A 200 -24.53 -14.25 14.20
CA SER A 200 -24.16 -15.31 13.27
C SER A 200 -23.59 -14.74 11.97
N TRP A 201 -22.74 -15.53 11.34
CA TRP A 201 -22.26 -15.27 9.98
C TRP A 201 -23.35 -15.58 8.96
N ASP A 202 -23.66 -14.60 8.12
CA ASP A 202 -24.69 -14.72 7.08
C ASP A 202 -24.04 -15.08 5.74
N PRO A 203 -24.50 -16.12 5.02
CA PRO A 203 -24.02 -16.38 3.66
C PRO A 203 -24.47 -15.26 2.73
N LEU A 204 -23.54 -14.75 1.92
CA LEU A 204 -23.76 -13.64 1.00
C LEU A 204 -24.21 -14.11 -0.39
N GLY A 205 -25.05 -15.13 -0.45
CA GLY A 205 -25.48 -15.81 -1.68
C GLY A 205 -25.14 -17.30 -1.69
N ASP A 206 -25.37 -17.94 -2.84
CA ASP A 206 -25.13 -19.38 -3.05
C ASP A 206 -23.95 -19.66 -3.98
N GLU A 207 -23.36 -18.62 -4.56
CA GLU A 207 -22.20 -18.66 -5.42
C GLU A 207 -20.94 -19.10 -4.66
N THR A 208 -20.06 -19.82 -5.35
CA THR A 208 -18.77 -20.25 -4.79
C THR A 208 -17.60 -19.55 -5.47
N PHE A 209 -16.50 -19.41 -4.73
CA PHE A 209 -15.38 -18.55 -5.10
C PHE A 209 -14.03 -19.24 -4.90
N GLN A 210 -13.06 -18.87 -5.72
CA GLN A 210 -11.69 -19.38 -5.67
C GLN A 210 -10.67 -18.35 -5.16
N THR A 211 -11.11 -17.12 -4.88
CA THR A 211 -10.28 -16.06 -4.29
C THR A 211 -10.96 -15.47 -3.07
N PRO A 212 -10.19 -15.00 -2.08
CA PRO A 212 -10.75 -14.20 -0.98
C PRO A 212 -11.62 -13.04 -1.51
N PRO A 213 -12.70 -12.67 -0.81
CA PRO A 213 -13.45 -11.47 -1.15
C PRO A 213 -12.61 -10.21 -0.95
N VAL A 214 -12.90 -9.17 -1.73
CA VAL A 214 -12.39 -7.81 -1.52
C VAL A 214 -13.60 -6.90 -1.34
N ALA A 215 -13.62 -6.13 -0.25
CA ALA A 215 -14.73 -5.25 0.09
C ALA A 215 -14.26 -3.80 0.15
N VAL A 216 -15.08 -2.89 -0.40
CA VAL A 216 -14.81 -1.45 -0.39
C VAL A 216 -16.09 -0.68 -0.07
N SER A 217 -15.91 0.52 0.50
CA SER A 217 -16.97 1.49 0.69
C SER A 217 -16.72 2.68 -0.23
N ARG A 218 -17.76 3.14 -0.92
CA ARG A 218 -17.70 4.32 -1.79
C ARG A 218 -18.38 5.54 -1.20
N GLN A 219 -19.24 5.34 -0.20
CA GLN A 219 -19.97 6.37 0.53
C GLN A 219 -20.65 5.74 1.75
N SER A 220 -21.20 6.57 2.63
CA SER A 220 -21.99 6.09 3.76
C SER A 220 -23.13 5.17 3.31
N ASN A 221 -23.35 4.10 4.06
CA ASN A 221 -24.34 3.06 3.79
C ASN A 221 -24.16 2.31 2.45
N ARG A 222 -22.96 2.35 1.84
CA ARG A 222 -22.70 1.63 0.59
C ARG A 222 -21.46 0.76 0.69
N LEU A 223 -21.62 -0.50 0.35
CA LEU A 223 -20.52 -1.44 0.18
C LEU A 223 -20.57 -2.08 -1.19
N ASP A 224 -19.40 -2.50 -1.65
CA ASP A 224 -19.22 -3.34 -2.82
C ASP A 224 -18.23 -4.44 -2.49
N VAL A 225 -18.62 -5.67 -2.82
CA VAL A 225 -17.84 -6.88 -2.57
C VAL A 225 -17.58 -7.57 -3.90
N PHE A 226 -16.32 -7.90 -4.13
CA PHE A 226 -15.85 -8.57 -5.35
C PHE A 226 -15.12 -9.85 -4.99
N ALA A 227 -15.29 -10.88 -5.80
CA ALA A 227 -14.52 -12.12 -5.72
C ALA A 227 -14.53 -12.84 -7.06
N VAL A 228 -13.54 -13.70 -7.30
CA VAL A 228 -13.46 -14.52 -8.51
C VAL A 228 -14.23 -15.82 -8.28
N ALA A 229 -15.26 -16.05 -9.08
CA ALA A 229 -16.14 -17.21 -8.96
C ALA A 229 -15.48 -18.53 -9.40
N ALA A 230 -16.00 -19.62 -8.84
CA ALA A 230 -15.70 -20.99 -9.23
C ALA A 230 -17.01 -21.76 -9.52
N PRO A 231 -17.06 -22.65 -10.52
CA PRO A 231 -16.19 -22.65 -11.69
C PRO A 231 -16.47 -21.41 -12.57
N GLY A 232 -15.52 -21.03 -13.42
CA GLY A 232 -15.74 -19.99 -14.44
C GLY A 232 -14.70 -18.88 -14.40
N GLY A 233 -14.23 -18.47 -13.22
CA GLY A 233 -13.20 -17.44 -13.10
C GLY A 233 -13.67 -16.02 -13.40
N GLU A 234 -14.98 -15.79 -13.50
CA GLU A 234 -15.54 -14.45 -13.64
C GLU A 234 -15.39 -13.67 -12.34
N VAL A 235 -15.18 -12.36 -12.44
CA VAL A 235 -15.28 -11.47 -11.28
C VAL A 235 -16.76 -11.25 -11.02
N LEU A 236 -17.26 -11.69 -9.88
CA LEU A 236 -18.60 -11.33 -9.43
C LEU A 236 -18.55 -10.13 -8.50
N HIS A 237 -19.66 -9.40 -8.46
CA HIS A 237 -19.85 -8.20 -7.70
C HIS A 237 -21.19 -8.25 -6.96
N ASN A 238 -21.21 -7.94 -5.67
CA ASN A 238 -22.43 -7.74 -4.89
C ASN A 238 -22.34 -6.39 -4.17
N SER A 239 -23.46 -5.68 -4.04
CA SER A 239 -23.47 -4.35 -3.45
C SER A 239 -24.54 -4.21 -2.37
N TRP A 240 -24.18 -3.50 -1.29
CA TRP A 240 -25.10 -3.10 -0.22
C TRP A 240 -25.58 -1.68 -0.48
N ASP A 241 -26.89 -1.46 -0.42
CA ASP A 241 -27.50 -0.14 -0.68
C ASP A 241 -27.91 0.67 0.55
N GLY A 242 -27.61 0.16 1.75
CA GLY A 242 -28.08 0.70 3.03
C GLY A 242 -29.22 -0.10 3.63
N THR A 243 -29.87 -0.95 2.83
CA THR A 243 -31.03 -1.75 3.25
C THR A 243 -30.94 -3.21 2.85
N SER A 244 -30.34 -3.51 1.70
CA SER A 244 -30.26 -4.86 1.18
C SER A 244 -29.03 -5.09 0.30
N TRP A 245 -28.64 -6.36 0.19
CA TRP A 245 -27.66 -6.84 -0.75
C TRP A 245 -28.32 -7.08 -2.11
N SER A 246 -27.65 -6.67 -3.20
CA SER A 246 -28.14 -6.85 -4.57
C SER A 246 -28.12 -8.32 -5.04
N GLY A 247 -27.32 -9.16 -4.39
CA GLY A 247 -26.91 -10.46 -4.91
C GLY A 247 -25.69 -10.33 -5.83
N PHE A 248 -24.98 -11.43 -6.04
CA PHE A 248 -23.80 -11.47 -6.91
C PHE A 248 -24.19 -11.41 -8.39
N GLU A 249 -23.60 -10.47 -9.11
CA GLU A 249 -23.70 -10.33 -10.56
C GLU A 249 -22.33 -10.38 -11.22
N SER A 250 -22.25 -10.95 -12.42
CA SER A 250 -21.00 -11.08 -13.17
C SER A 250 -20.54 -9.74 -13.75
N ARG A 251 -19.24 -9.47 -13.61
CA ARG A 251 -18.49 -8.41 -14.30
C ARG A 251 -17.65 -8.94 -15.46
N GLY A 252 -17.81 -10.22 -15.78
CA GLY A 252 -17.09 -10.92 -16.84
C GLY A 252 -15.75 -11.50 -16.37
N LEU A 253 -15.07 -12.14 -17.30
CA LEU A 253 -13.76 -12.73 -17.07
C LEU A 253 -12.69 -11.63 -16.93
N PRO A 254 -11.73 -11.77 -15.99
CA PRO A 254 -10.53 -10.97 -15.97
C PRO A 254 -9.74 -11.30 -17.24
N THR A 255 -9.95 -10.49 -18.28
CA THR A 255 -9.20 -10.57 -19.52
C THR A 255 -7.95 -9.71 -19.33
N ALA A 256 -6.78 -10.32 -19.51
CA ALA A 256 -5.54 -9.56 -19.51
C ALA A 256 -5.61 -8.56 -20.68
N GLN A 257 -5.76 -7.28 -20.38
CA GLN A 257 -5.48 -6.25 -21.36
C GLN A 257 -3.96 -6.25 -21.54
N ALA A 258 -3.49 -6.62 -22.73
CA ALA A 258 -2.07 -6.54 -23.06
C ALA A 258 -1.57 -5.13 -22.71
N ALA A 259 -0.44 -5.04 -22.01
CA ALA A 259 0.26 -3.77 -21.88
C ALA A 259 0.38 -3.15 -23.29
N PRO A 260 0.16 -1.84 -23.45
CA PRO A 260 0.42 -1.18 -24.72
C PRO A 260 1.82 -1.60 -25.20
N ALA A 261 1.94 -2.03 -26.46
CA ALA A 261 3.25 -2.32 -27.01
C ALA A 261 4.13 -1.07 -26.83
N PRO A 262 5.42 -1.22 -26.44
CA PRO A 262 6.31 -0.07 -26.39
C PRO A 262 6.25 0.65 -27.74
N VAL A 263 5.98 1.94 -27.70
CA VAL A 263 6.04 2.78 -28.89
C VAL A 263 7.46 2.65 -29.42
N PRO A 264 7.69 2.22 -30.67
CA PRO A 264 9.04 2.18 -31.23
C PRO A 264 9.67 3.56 -31.06
N ASP A 265 10.89 3.62 -30.54
CA ASP A 265 11.66 4.86 -30.55
C ASP A 265 11.68 5.37 -32.00
N ASP A 266 11.02 6.50 -32.25
CA ASP A 266 11.22 7.25 -33.48
C ASP A 266 12.70 7.67 -33.45
N ASP A 267 13.54 6.95 -34.21
CA ASP A 267 14.93 7.31 -34.44
C ASP A 267 14.97 8.82 -34.74
N PRO A 268 15.73 9.63 -33.98
CA PRO A 268 15.81 11.05 -34.26
C PRO A 268 16.31 11.20 -35.71
N PRO A 269 15.74 12.14 -36.49
CA PRO A 269 16.12 12.31 -37.87
C PRO A 269 17.63 12.53 -37.94
N ALA A 270 18.30 11.69 -38.75
CA ALA A 270 19.75 11.71 -38.93
C ALA A 270 20.24 13.16 -39.07
N SER A 271 21.12 13.57 -38.16
CA SER A 271 21.74 14.88 -38.22
C SER A 271 22.48 15.00 -39.55
N SER A 272 22.15 16.06 -40.30
CA SER A 272 22.79 16.39 -41.57
C SER A 272 24.31 16.48 -41.42
N PRO A 273 25.10 15.98 -42.39
CA PRO A 273 26.55 15.94 -42.28
C PRO A 273 27.13 17.36 -42.16
N PRO A 274 28.23 17.54 -41.40
CA PRO A 274 28.82 18.86 -41.19
C PRO A 274 29.33 19.44 -42.51
N SER A 275 29.02 20.72 -42.73
CA SER A 275 29.51 21.51 -43.87
C SER A 275 31.04 21.59 -43.88
N THR A 276 31.64 21.40 -45.06
CA THR A 276 33.07 21.54 -45.35
C THR A 276 33.66 22.85 -44.78
N PRO A 277 34.81 22.79 -44.08
CA PRO A 277 35.46 23.99 -43.57
C PRO A 277 36.11 24.81 -44.71
N PRO A 278 36.13 26.15 -44.63
CA PRO A 278 36.78 26.99 -45.64
C PRO A 278 38.30 26.87 -45.59
N SER A 279 38.92 26.96 -46.76
CA SER A 279 40.36 26.85 -46.97
C SER A 279 41.14 28.03 -46.39
N MET A 280 42.21 27.74 -45.65
CA MET A 280 43.19 28.71 -45.13
C MET A 280 44.05 29.31 -46.24
N PRO A 281 44.41 30.61 -46.18
CA PRO A 281 45.63 31.11 -46.81
C PRO A 281 46.83 30.99 -45.86
N SER A 282 47.96 30.60 -46.43
CA SER A 282 49.26 30.39 -45.77
C SER A 282 50.08 31.68 -45.67
N SER A 283 50.69 31.97 -44.52
CA SER A 283 52.05 32.53 -44.44
C SER A 283 52.62 32.61 -43.01
N THR A 284 53.77 31.93 -42.87
CA THR A 284 55.04 32.32 -42.21
C THR A 284 55.14 32.60 -40.70
N SER A 285 55.84 31.67 -40.05
CA SER A 285 56.92 31.78 -39.03
C SER A 285 57.12 33.10 -38.25
N ASP A 286 57.13 33.01 -36.92
CA ASP A 286 58.37 33.28 -36.16
C ASP A 286 58.32 32.75 -34.71
N ASP A 287 59.51 32.51 -34.16
CA ASP A 287 59.85 31.89 -32.89
C ASP A 287 59.43 32.65 -31.61
N GLY A 288 59.25 31.94 -30.49
CA GLY A 288 59.08 32.57 -29.18
C GLY A 288 58.84 31.62 -27.99
N VAL A 289 59.93 31.25 -27.33
CA VAL A 289 60.01 30.58 -26.01
C VAL A 289 59.30 31.39 -24.90
N SER A 290 58.62 30.74 -23.94
CA SER A 290 58.77 30.96 -22.48
C SER A 290 57.74 30.21 -21.61
N THR A 291 58.16 29.98 -20.37
CA THR A 291 57.79 29.07 -19.28
C THR A 291 56.71 29.54 -18.30
N THR A 292 56.36 28.64 -17.35
CA THR A 292 55.75 28.82 -15.99
C THR A 292 54.22 28.68 -15.90
N SER A 293 53.56 28.31 -14.79
CA SER A 293 53.76 27.39 -13.64
C SER A 293 52.54 27.55 -12.73
N ALA A 294 52.13 26.47 -12.04
CA ALA A 294 51.54 26.42 -10.69
C ALA A 294 50.05 26.81 -10.39
N ASN A 295 49.39 25.84 -9.75
CA ASN A 295 48.55 25.88 -8.53
C ASN A 295 47.12 26.48 -8.48
N SER A 296 46.15 25.57 -8.24
CA SER A 296 45.06 25.51 -7.22
C SER A 296 45.04 26.58 -6.10
N PRO A 297 43.92 26.87 -5.37
CA PRO A 297 43.01 25.85 -4.79
C PRO A 297 41.52 26.21 -4.52
N THR A 298 40.83 25.15 -4.08
CA THR A 298 39.50 24.99 -3.44
C THR A 298 39.30 25.81 -2.16
N THR A 299 38.06 26.19 -1.87
CA THR A 299 37.63 26.70 -0.55
C THR A 299 36.41 25.93 -0.05
N VAL A 300 36.52 25.36 1.15
CA VAL A 300 35.45 24.74 1.95
C VAL A 300 35.01 25.77 2.99
N THR A 301 33.71 25.88 3.27
CA THR A 301 33.20 26.68 4.40
C THR A 301 32.17 25.86 5.17
N THR A 302 32.53 25.49 6.40
CA THR A 302 31.64 24.93 7.43
C THR A 302 30.94 26.07 8.18
N ARG A 303 29.68 25.88 8.59
CA ARG A 303 28.96 26.80 9.48
C ARG A 303 28.42 26.05 10.70
N ASP A 304 28.63 26.66 11.85
CA ASP A 304 28.41 26.15 13.20
C ASP A 304 26.93 26.03 13.62
N ALA A 305 26.68 25.10 14.54
CA ALA A 305 25.43 24.90 15.25
C ALA A 305 25.24 25.91 16.38
N THR A 306 23.99 26.31 16.64
CA THR A 306 23.62 27.15 17.79
C THR A 306 22.61 26.42 18.66
N THR A 307 22.92 26.31 19.95
CA THR A 307 22.06 25.82 21.04
C THR A 307 21.06 26.89 21.47
N VAL A 308 19.81 26.51 21.78
CA VAL A 308 18.81 27.37 22.46
C VAL A 308 18.30 26.64 23.69
N THR A 309 18.35 27.34 24.84
CA THR A 309 17.84 26.87 26.14
C THR A 309 16.46 27.45 26.44
N SER A 310 15.67 26.60 27.10
CA SER A 310 14.32 26.67 27.70
C SER A 310 13.72 28.00 28.20
N GLY A 311 12.38 28.07 28.08
CA GLY A 311 11.48 28.44 29.19
C GLY A 311 10.33 29.39 28.85
N SER A 312 9.08 28.89 28.86
CA SER A 312 7.86 29.55 29.38
C SER A 312 6.58 28.97 28.77
N THR A 313 5.75 28.38 29.62
CA THR A 313 4.41 27.83 29.38
C THR A 313 3.41 28.92 28.98
N THR A 314 2.55 28.65 28.00
CA THR A 314 1.20 29.24 27.93
C THR A 314 0.26 28.20 27.30
N VAL A 315 -0.69 27.72 28.11
CA VAL A 315 -1.77 26.82 27.70
C VAL A 315 -2.79 27.65 26.94
N ALA A 316 -3.00 27.32 25.66
CA ALA A 316 -4.13 27.78 24.88
C ALA A 316 -4.99 26.57 24.52
N THR A 317 -6.11 26.43 25.21
CA THR A 317 -7.16 25.45 24.89
C THR A 317 -7.80 25.88 23.57
N VAL A 318 -7.49 25.19 22.47
CA VAL A 318 -8.22 25.32 21.21
C VAL A 318 -9.16 24.13 21.11
N THR A 319 -10.44 24.37 21.39
CA THR A 319 -11.53 23.46 21.05
C THR A 319 -11.67 23.43 19.52
N ALA A 320 -10.99 22.49 18.87
CA ALA A 320 -11.23 22.19 17.46
C ALA A 320 -12.34 21.12 17.39
N SER A 321 -13.54 21.54 17.02
CA SER A 321 -14.58 20.63 16.57
C SER A 321 -14.32 20.33 15.09
N SER A 322 -13.71 19.19 14.78
CA SER A 322 -13.59 18.72 13.40
C SER A 322 -14.72 17.74 13.11
N THR A 323 -15.79 18.26 12.51
CA THR A 323 -16.72 17.43 11.74
C THR A 323 -16.04 17.11 10.40
N ALA A 324 -15.45 15.93 10.27
CA ALA A 324 -14.98 15.44 8.97
C ALA A 324 -16.20 15.04 8.12
N SER A 325 -16.81 16.04 7.50
CA SER A 325 -17.79 15.83 6.44
C SER A 325 -17.05 15.48 5.16
N CYS A 326 -17.26 14.26 4.65
CA CYS A 326 -16.87 13.86 3.30
C CYS A 326 -17.55 14.82 2.30
N ARG A 327 -16.86 15.88 1.91
CA ARG A 327 -17.24 16.71 0.78
C ARG A 327 -16.46 16.24 -0.43
N THR A 328 -17.20 15.89 -1.47
CA THR A 328 -16.74 15.71 -2.85
C THR A 328 -15.73 16.78 -3.26
N ALA A 329 -14.45 16.42 -3.28
CA ALA A 329 -13.41 17.18 -3.97
C ALA A 329 -13.36 16.69 -5.43
N SER A 330 -14.05 17.41 -6.32
CA SER A 330 -13.82 17.32 -7.76
C SER A 330 -12.50 18.01 -8.09
N THR A 331 -11.40 17.25 -8.01
CA THR A 331 -10.10 17.60 -8.57
C THR A 331 -9.40 16.30 -8.93
N ALA A 332 -8.81 16.23 -10.12
CA ALA A 332 -8.30 15.01 -10.74
C ALA A 332 -7.45 14.16 -9.78
N ILE A 333 -8.03 13.08 -9.28
CA ILE A 333 -7.32 12.05 -8.52
C ILE A 333 -6.44 11.31 -9.52
N ARG A 334 -5.12 11.45 -9.41
CA ARG A 334 -4.21 10.51 -10.05
C ARG A 334 -4.43 9.15 -9.41
N ARG A 335 -4.98 8.20 -10.17
CA ARG A 335 -5.12 6.82 -9.71
C ARG A 335 -3.80 6.11 -9.99
N CYS A 336 -3.18 5.52 -8.98
CA CYS A 336 -1.96 4.74 -9.18
C CYS A 336 -2.33 3.26 -9.31
N ALA A 337 -1.67 2.55 -10.23
CA ALA A 337 -1.71 1.10 -10.31
C ALA A 337 -0.31 0.55 -9.99
N PHE A 338 -0.29 -0.54 -9.25
CA PHE A 338 0.95 -1.23 -8.88
C PHE A 338 0.91 -2.65 -9.46
N MET A 339 2.03 -3.08 -10.04
CA MET A 339 2.20 -4.43 -10.54
C MET A 339 3.52 -4.99 -10.00
N ALA A 340 3.43 -6.06 -9.24
CA ALA A 340 4.59 -6.84 -8.84
C ALA A 340 4.91 -7.86 -9.94
N ILE A 341 5.94 -7.60 -10.75
CA ILE A 341 6.48 -8.60 -11.67
C ILE A 341 7.39 -9.51 -10.86
N CYS A 342 6.90 -10.69 -10.50
CA CYS A 342 7.69 -11.74 -9.87
C CYS A 342 8.32 -12.59 -10.98
N SER A 343 9.60 -12.35 -11.29
CA SER A 343 10.34 -13.19 -12.25
C SER A 343 10.64 -14.55 -11.62
N MET A 344 9.72 -15.51 -11.74
CA MET A 344 10.06 -16.92 -11.55
C MET A 344 10.92 -17.38 -12.72
N LEU A 345 12.24 -17.37 -12.55
CA LEU A 345 13.12 -18.18 -13.41
C LEU A 345 12.94 -19.65 -13.02
N GLY A 346 11.88 -20.26 -13.55
CA GLY A 346 11.69 -21.70 -13.55
C GLY A 346 12.71 -22.35 -14.48
N GLY A 347 13.83 -22.78 -13.90
CA GLY A 347 14.76 -23.69 -14.57
C GLY A 347 14.08 -25.02 -14.82
N ILE A 348 13.74 -25.29 -16.09
CA ILE A 348 13.30 -26.60 -16.57
C ILE A 348 14.53 -27.53 -16.51
N LEU A 349 14.58 -28.42 -15.52
CA LEU A 349 15.43 -29.60 -15.57
C LEU A 349 14.55 -30.80 -15.94
N TRP A 350 14.55 -31.14 -17.23
CA TRP A 350 14.25 -32.49 -17.67
C TRP A 350 15.43 -33.40 -17.31
N SER A 351 15.18 -34.54 -16.70
CA SER A 351 16.02 -35.72 -16.89
C SER A 351 15.12 -36.95 -17.04
N PRO A 352 15.33 -37.77 -18.09
CA PRO A 352 14.53 -38.96 -18.35
C PRO A 352 15.02 -40.14 -17.50
N TYR A 353 14.10 -41.09 -17.33
CA TYR A 353 14.13 -42.37 -16.59
C TYR A 353 13.59 -42.34 -15.17
#